data_AF-A0AAN8ETZ9-F1
#
_entry.id   AF-A0AAN8ETZ9-F1
#
_cell.length_a   1.000
_cell.length_b   1.000
_cell.length_c   1.000
_cell.angle_alpha   90.00
_cell.angle_beta   90.00
_cell.angle_gamma   90.00
#
_symmetry.space_group_name_H-M   'P 1'
#
loop_
_entity.id
_entity.type
_entity.pdbx_description
1 polymer ?
#
loop_
_entity_poly.entity_id
_entity_poly.type
_entity_poly.pdbx_seq_one_letter_code
_entity_poly.pdbx_strand_id
1 'polypeptide(L)'
;MLLIKFTRDHMVVPKESSWFGYFKEANIDVMVPMNETRLYAEDRIGLKKLHETGRLHFLEIEGDHLKITREEFKREVIDKYLK
;
A
#
# COMPACT_ATOMS: atom_id res chain seq x y z
N MET A 1 -9.87 2.36 4.62
CA MET A 1 -8.43 2.57 4.78
C MET A 1 -7.82 2.77 3.40
N LEU A 2 -7.06 3.85 3.21
CA LEU A 2 -6.38 4.15 1.95
C LEU A 2 -4.87 3.92 2.12
N LEU A 3 -4.29 3.09 1.26
CA LEU A 3 -2.85 2.81 1.23
C LEU A 3 -2.24 3.42 -0.02
N ILE A 4 -1.21 4.25 0.16
CA ILE A 4 -0.57 5.01 -0.94
C ILE A 4 0.86 4.49 -1.13
N LYS A 5 1.20 4.09 -2.35
CA LYS A 5 2.55 3.65 -2.73
C LYS A 5 3.12 4.55 -3.82
N PHE A 6 4.36 4.97 -3.65
CA PHE A 6 5.08 5.76 -4.66
C PHE A 6 5.89 4.82 -5.56
N THR A 7 5.75 4.96 -6.88
CA THR A 7 6.31 4.00 -7.86
C THR A 7 7.83 3.99 -7.89
N ARG A 8 8.47 5.14 -7.60
CA ARG A 8 9.92 5.39 -7.59
C ARG A 8 10.42 5.80 -6.19
N ASP A 9 9.83 5.24 -5.12
CA ASP A 9 10.25 5.50 -3.75
C ASP A 9 11.67 4.96 -3.48
N HIS A 10 12.59 5.84 -3.10
CA HIS A 10 13.96 5.46 -2.70
C HIS A 10 14.18 5.44 -1.17
N MET A 11 13.16 5.78 -0.37
CA MET A 11 13.25 5.85 1.09
C MET A 11 12.64 4.61 1.75
N VAL A 12 11.52 4.12 1.23
CA VAL A 12 10.81 2.94 1.75
C VAL A 12 11.29 1.68 1.03
N VAL A 13 11.90 0.75 1.77
CA VAL A 13 12.44 -0.50 1.21
C VAL A 13 11.87 -1.71 1.95
N PRO A 14 11.15 -2.63 1.28
CA PRO A 14 10.68 -2.54 -0.09
C PRO A 14 9.52 -1.54 -0.21
N LYS A 15 9.35 -0.86 -1.35
CA LYS A 15 8.26 0.10 -1.57
C LYS A 15 6.87 -0.53 -1.44
N GLU A 16 6.76 -1.83 -1.69
CA GLU A 16 5.55 -2.63 -1.51
C GLU A 16 5.10 -2.70 -0.05
N SER A 17 5.98 -2.39 0.92
CA SER A 17 5.61 -2.30 2.35
C SER A 17 4.57 -1.24 2.64
N SER A 18 4.50 -0.17 1.84
CA SER A 18 3.40 0.81 1.88
C SER A 18 2.02 0.19 1.66
N TRP A 19 1.98 -0.99 1.03
CA TRP A 19 0.79 -1.80 0.77
C TRP A 19 0.80 -3.12 1.52
N PHE A 20 1.52 -3.25 2.64
CA PHE A 20 1.66 -4.49 3.43
C PHE A 20 2.27 -5.69 2.66
N GLY A 21 2.92 -5.46 1.52
CA GLY A 21 3.82 -6.45 0.92
C GLY A 21 5.19 -6.43 1.58
N TYR A 22 5.95 -7.51 1.49
CA TYR A 22 7.32 -7.55 2.02
C TYR A 22 8.19 -8.57 1.30
N PHE A 23 9.49 -8.55 1.58
CA PHE A 23 10.38 -9.61 1.12
C PHE A 23 9.96 -10.97 1.69
N LYS A 24 10.21 -12.03 0.92
CA LYS A 24 10.07 -13.40 1.43
C LYS A 24 11.08 -13.62 2.56
N GLU A 25 10.71 -14.44 3.52
CA GLU A 25 11.57 -14.78 4.64
C GLU A 25 12.93 -15.30 4.14
N ALA A 26 14.01 -14.69 4.64
CA ALA A 26 15.39 -14.96 4.25
C ALA A 26 15.72 -14.79 2.75
N ASN A 27 14.88 -14.10 1.95
CA ASN A 27 15.14 -13.85 0.53
C ASN A 27 14.65 -12.45 0.10
N ILE A 28 15.58 -11.53 -0.12
CA ILE A 28 15.31 -10.14 -0.51
C ILE A 28 15.00 -9.95 -2.01
N ASP A 29 15.24 -10.97 -2.83
CA ASP A 29 14.97 -10.91 -4.28
C ASP A 29 13.53 -11.29 -4.61
N VAL A 30 12.80 -11.88 -3.66
CA VAL A 30 11.42 -12.35 -3.83
C VAL A 30 10.49 -11.47 -3.01
N MET A 31 9.55 -10.83 -3.71
CA MET A 31 8.48 -10.06 -3.08
C MET A 31 7.25 -10.94 -2.82
N VAL A 32 6.67 -10.78 -1.64
CA VAL A 32 5.40 -11.38 -1.22
C VAL A 32 4.35 -10.27 -1.14
N PRO A 33 3.29 -10.29 -1.97
CA PRO A 33 2.22 -9.31 -1.89
C PRO A 33 1.38 -9.51 -0.62
N MET A 34 0.67 -8.46 -0.20
CA MET A 34 -0.14 -8.44 1.02
C MET A 34 -0.99 -9.70 1.21
N ASN A 35 -1.74 -10.11 0.17
CA ASN A 35 -2.70 -11.21 0.19
C ASN A 35 -2.06 -12.59 0.36
N GLU A 36 -0.75 -12.71 0.19
CA GLU A 36 0.02 -13.94 0.38
C GLU A 36 0.78 -13.97 1.72
N THR A 37 0.76 -12.86 2.48
CA THR A 37 1.42 -12.80 3.79
C THR A 37 0.66 -13.59 4.85
N ARG A 38 1.39 -14.10 5.86
CA ARG A 38 0.78 -14.73 7.04
C ARG A 38 -0.13 -13.77 7.82
N LEU A 39 0.20 -12.48 7.83
CA LEU A 39 -0.59 -11.41 8.44
C LEU A 39 -2.01 -11.35 7.85
N TYR A 40 -2.10 -11.45 6.52
CA TYR A 40 -3.37 -11.47 5.79
C TYR A 40 -4.08 -12.83 5.90
N ALA A 41 -3.36 -13.93 5.69
CA ALA A 41 -3.95 -15.28 5.68
C ALA A 41 -4.65 -15.62 7.01
N GLU A 42 -4.04 -15.22 8.12
CA GLU A 42 -4.58 -15.43 9.48
C GLU A 42 -5.44 -14.25 9.98
N ASP A 43 -5.65 -13.22 9.15
CA ASP A 43 -6.43 -12.01 9.45
C ASP A 43 -6.10 -11.34 10.81
N ARG A 44 -4.82 -11.36 11.22
CA ARG A 44 -4.40 -11.00 12.59
C ARG A 44 -4.78 -9.59 13.04
N ILE A 45 -4.92 -8.67 12.08
CA ILE A 45 -5.28 -7.27 12.30
C ILE A 45 -6.56 -6.87 11.56
N GLY A 46 -7.34 -7.82 11.05
CA GLY A 46 -8.53 -7.54 10.24
C GLY A 46 -8.25 -7.07 8.81
N LEU A 47 -7.01 -7.21 8.31
CA LEU A 47 -6.60 -6.76 6.97
C LEU A 47 -7.33 -7.51 5.85
N LYS A 48 -7.52 -8.83 6.00
CA LYS A 48 -8.29 -9.64 5.06
C LYS A 48 -9.75 -9.25 5.10
N LYS A 49 -10.31 -9.06 6.29
CA LYS A 49 -11.69 -8.57 6.42
C LYS A 49 -11.88 -7.22 5.75
N LEU A 50 -10.94 -6.27 5.90
CA LEU A 50 -11.00 -4.96 5.23
C LEU A 50 -10.95 -5.11 3.70
N HIS A 51 -10.07 -5.96 3.18
CA HIS A 51 -9.93 -6.21 1.76
C HIS A 51 -11.20 -6.83 1.15
N GLU A 52 -11.70 -7.93 1.74
CA GLU A 52 -12.88 -8.65 1.24
C GLU A 52 -14.18 -7.85 1.35
N THR A 53 -14.24 -6.89 2.28
CA THR A 53 -15.41 -6.00 2.42
C THR A 53 -15.28 -4.70 1.63
N GLY A 54 -14.25 -4.55 0.79
CA GLY A 54 -14.04 -3.37 -0.04
C GLY A 54 -13.70 -2.09 0.75
N ARG A 55 -13.26 -2.23 2.00
CA ARG A 55 -12.87 -1.11 2.88
C ARG A 55 -11.37 -0.80 2.83
N LEU A 56 -10.62 -1.51 1.99
CA LEU A 56 -9.22 -1.28 1.71
C LEU A 56 -9.07 -0.75 0.28
N HIS A 57 -8.45 0.42 0.13
CA HIS A 57 -8.22 1.07 -1.16
C HIS A 57 -6.73 1.26 -1.40
N PHE A 58 -6.30 1.01 -2.64
CA PHE A 58 -4.90 1.08 -3.05
C PHE A 58 -4.74 2.20 -4.07
N LEU A 59 -3.78 3.09 -3.83
CA LEU A 59 -3.44 4.21 -4.71
C LEU A 59 -1.95 4.19 -5.02
N GLU A 60 -1.59 4.14 -6.30
CA GLU A 60 -0.21 4.38 -6.74
C GLU A 60 -0.07 5.83 -7.16
N ILE A 61 1.05 6.44 -6.76
CA ILE A 61 1.42 7.79 -7.18
C ILE A 61 2.76 7.69 -7.91
N GLU A 62 2.80 8.26 -9.10
CA GLU A 62 4.01 8.31 -9.90
C GLU A 62 4.97 9.34 -9.29
N GLY A 63 6.04 8.87 -8.67
CA GLY A 63 6.94 9.77 -7.94
C GLY A 63 7.84 9.06 -6.96
N ASP A 64 8.71 9.86 -6.36
CA ASP A 64 9.57 9.46 -5.25
C ASP A 64 8.84 9.64 -3.91
N HIS A 65 9.50 9.32 -2.81
CA HIS A 65 8.93 9.37 -1.47
C HIS A 65 8.18 10.69 -1.17
N LEU A 66 6.88 10.60 -0.92
CA LEU A 66 5.98 11.72 -0.63
C LEU A 66 5.91 12.82 -1.72
N LYS A 67 6.46 12.57 -2.91
CA LYS A 67 6.37 13.50 -4.04
C LYS A 67 5.02 13.33 -4.73
N ILE A 68 4.05 14.11 -4.28
CA ILE A 68 2.71 14.24 -4.86
C ILE A 68 2.39 15.72 -5.02
N THR A 69 1.81 16.12 -6.16
CA THR A 69 1.38 17.51 -6.36
C THR A 69 0.13 17.82 -5.54
N ARG A 70 -0.10 19.10 -5.22
CA ARG A 70 -1.32 19.49 -4.47
C ARG A 70 -2.57 19.15 -5.27
N GLU A 71 -2.52 19.34 -6.57
CA GLU A 71 -3.60 19.08 -7.52
C GLU A 71 -3.94 17.58 -7.55
N GLU A 72 -2.92 16.72 -7.64
CA GLU A 72 -3.09 15.26 -7.60
C GLU A 72 -3.57 14.78 -6.23
N PHE A 73 -2.99 15.27 -5.13
CA PHE A 73 -3.44 14.91 -3.79
C PHE A 73 -4.90 15.31 -3.56
N LYS A 74 -5.29 16.51 -3.99
CA LYS A 74 -6.68 16.96 -3.91
C LYS A 74 -7.60 16.02 -4.70
N ARG A 75 -7.25 15.71 -5.95
CA ARG A 75 -8.07 14.88 -6.85
C ARG A 75 -8.15 13.42 -6.41
N GLU A 76 -7.03 12.82 -6.00
CA GLU A 76 -6.93 11.39 -5.72
C GLU A 76 -7.26 11.03 -4.27
N VAL A 77 -7.07 11.96 -3.32
CA VAL A 77 -7.28 11.70 -1.88
C VAL A 77 -8.45 12.51 -1.33
N ILE A 78 -8.36 13.84 -1.37
CA ILE A 78 -9.35 14.70 -0.70
C ILE A 78 -10.74 14.51 -1.32
N ASP A 79 -10.84 14.68 -2.63
CA ASP A 79 -12.13 14.68 -3.33
C ASP A 79 -12.83 13.31 -3.33
N LYS A 80 -12.07 12.21 -3.16
CA LYS A 80 -12.59 10.83 -3.20
C LYS A 80 -12.89 10.26 -1.82
N TYR A 81 -12.16 10.64 -0.77
CA TYR A 81 -12.18 9.93 0.51
C TYR A 81 -12.40 10.81 1.75
N LEU A 82 -12.31 12.14 1.66
CA LEU A 82 -12.37 13.05 2.82
C LEU A 82 -13.45 14.15 2.71
N LYS A 83 -14.45 13.95 1.85
CA LYS A 83 -15.61 14.82 1.72
C LYS A 83 -16.81 14.28 2.49
#